data_AF-A0A5J4PQN1-F1
#
_entry.id   AF-A0A5J4PQN1-F1
#
_cell.length_a   1.000
_cell.length_b   1.000
_cell.length_c   1.000
_cell.angle_alpha   90.00
_cell.angle_beta   90.00
_cell.angle_gamma   90.00
#
_symmetry.space_group_name_H-M   'P 1'
#
loop_
_entity.id
_entity.type
_entity.pdbx_description
1 polymer ?
#
loop_
_entity_poly.entity_id
_entity_poly.type
_entity_poly.pdbx_seq_one_letter_code
_entity_poly.pdbx_strand_id
1 'polypeptide(L)'
;ATGRSDYPNQINNVIGFPYIFRGALDTQAKAINEEMKLAAVHAIAGLAKQPVPDVVNEAYKVNNLTFGPEYFIPKPVDPRLITEVSIAVAKAAMQSDVARKNIDNWEDYQVRLRELMGYESKLTRQLYDTARRNPQRVVFAEGVHPSMLKAAIEARSEGICHPILLGNDERIQKLADELDLSLEGIEIINLRHDREAERRERYAHILAEKRAREGATFHEANDKMFERNYFGMMMVETGEADAFITGIYTRYSNTIKVAKEVIGIRPEYKHFGTMHILNTKKRTYFLADTLINRHPDTDTMIDIAKLAEQTVRFFNQTPVVAMLSYSNFGSDQEGSPSTVHNAVEYMQQEYPDLAIDGEMQVNFAMNRKLRDSKYPF
;
A
#
# COMPACT_ATOMS: atom_id res chain seq x y z
N ALA A 1 -18.44 23.74 20.91
CA ALA A 1 -17.40 22.89 21.55
C ALA A 1 -16.74 23.68 22.67
N THR A 2 -16.21 23.03 23.72
CA THR A 2 -15.72 23.72 24.92
C THR A 2 -14.34 23.23 25.35
N GLY A 3 -13.58 24.11 26.00
CA GLY A 3 -12.32 23.77 26.64
C GLY A 3 -12.50 23.14 28.02
N ARG A 4 -13.73 23.00 28.53
CA ARG A 4 -14.00 22.45 29.84
C ARG A 4 -14.05 20.92 29.84
N SER A 5 -13.44 20.33 30.85
CA SER A 5 -13.28 18.88 31.05
C SER A 5 -14.57 18.13 31.44
N ASP A 6 -15.68 18.84 31.63
CA ASP A 6 -16.97 18.29 32.07
C ASP A 6 -17.97 18.09 30.92
N TYR A 7 -17.59 18.41 29.68
CA TYR A 7 -18.43 18.20 28.49
C TYR A 7 -17.80 17.16 27.56
N PRO A 8 -18.60 16.46 26.72
CA PRO A 8 -18.12 15.43 25.82
C PRO A 8 -17.25 15.93 24.65
N ASN A 9 -17.17 17.24 24.43
CA ASN A 9 -16.46 17.90 23.32
C ASN A 9 -15.22 18.69 23.81
N GLN A 10 -14.37 18.03 24.59
CA GLN A 10 -13.18 18.62 25.25
C GLN A 10 -12.05 18.95 24.28
N ILE A 11 -12.07 20.12 23.64
CA ILE A 11 -11.02 20.47 22.67
C ILE A 11 -9.62 20.42 23.31
N ASN A 12 -9.50 20.94 24.53
CA ASN A 12 -8.19 21.12 25.18
C ASN A 12 -7.46 19.79 25.41
N ASN A 13 -8.11 18.81 26.05
CA ASN A 13 -7.43 17.60 26.51
C ASN A 13 -7.16 16.61 25.38
N VAL A 14 -8.02 16.57 24.37
CA VAL A 14 -7.93 15.54 23.32
C VAL A 14 -7.44 16.06 21.97
N ILE A 15 -7.49 17.37 21.72
CA ILE A 15 -7.11 17.98 20.43
C ILE A 15 -6.06 19.08 20.60
N GLY A 16 -6.02 19.81 21.71
CA GLY A 16 -5.05 20.87 21.92
C GLY A 16 -3.74 20.37 22.55
N PHE A 17 -3.82 19.99 23.82
CA PHE A 17 -2.68 19.70 24.69
C PHE A 17 -1.70 18.68 24.12
N PRO A 18 -2.11 17.50 23.61
CA PRO A 18 -1.15 16.51 23.12
C PRO A 18 -0.18 17.08 22.08
N TYR A 19 -0.70 17.87 21.14
CA TYR A 19 0.08 18.33 19.99
C TYR A 19 0.75 19.69 20.23
N ILE A 20 0.16 20.56 21.07
CA ILE A 20 0.84 21.75 21.59
C ILE A 20 2.07 21.33 22.39
N PHE A 21 1.92 20.37 23.30
CA PHE A 21 3.05 19.87 24.08
C PHE A 21 4.10 19.20 23.19
N ARG A 22 3.69 18.42 22.18
CA ARG A 22 4.63 17.80 21.25
C ARG A 22 5.50 18.84 20.52
N GLY A 23 4.89 19.87 19.92
CA GLY A 23 5.62 20.95 19.24
C GLY A 23 6.52 21.75 20.19
N ALA A 24 6.02 22.06 21.38
CA ALA A 24 6.79 22.74 22.43
C ALA A 24 8.00 21.91 22.92
N LEU A 25 7.81 20.59 23.15
CA LEU A 25 8.86 19.70 23.61
C LEU A 25 9.93 19.47 22.54
N ASP A 26 9.53 19.36 21.28
CA ASP A 26 10.46 19.13 20.16
C ASP A 26 11.38 20.32 19.88
N THR A 27 10.88 21.54 20.11
CA THR A 27 11.67 22.79 20.06
C THR A 27 12.31 23.15 21.40
N GLN A 28 12.11 22.31 22.43
CA GLN A 28 12.55 22.56 23.80
C GLN A 28 12.12 23.95 24.32
N ALA A 29 10.92 24.39 23.97
CA ALA A 29 10.41 25.72 24.30
C ALA A 29 10.50 26.01 25.81
N LYS A 30 10.87 27.24 26.17
CA LYS A 30 10.95 27.71 27.57
C LYS A 30 9.57 27.93 28.19
N ALA A 31 8.56 28.20 27.36
CA ALA A 31 7.19 28.43 27.76
C ALA A 31 6.24 28.06 26.62
N ILE A 32 4.94 27.97 26.93
CA ILE A 32 3.85 27.91 25.94
C ILE A 32 3.17 29.29 25.97
N ASN A 33 3.43 30.11 24.94
CA ASN A 33 2.92 31.48 24.84
C ASN A 33 1.63 31.56 23.99
N GLU A 34 1.10 32.77 23.82
CA GLU A 34 -0.15 33.00 23.08
C GLU A 34 0.02 32.74 21.57
N GLU A 35 1.18 33.02 21.00
CA GLU A 35 1.51 32.76 19.60
C GLU A 35 1.40 31.26 19.28
N MET A 36 1.93 30.40 20.15
CA MET A 36 1.80 28.94 20.02
C MET A 36 0.35 28.48 20.11
N LYS A 37 -0.46 29.06 21.01
CA LYS A 37 -1.88 28.72 21.15
C LYS A 37 -2.67 29.15 19.92
N LEU A 38 -2.43 30.36 19.41
CA LEU A 38 -3.06 30.87 18.19
C LEU A 38 -2.71 30.00 16.97
N ALA A 39 -1.43 29.62 16.83
CA ALA A 39 -1.00 28.73 15.76
C ALA A 39 -1.71 27.37 15.81
N ALA A 40 -1.87 26.78 17.01
CA ALA A 40 -2.62 25.54 17.18
C ALA A 40 -4.11 25.70 16.79
N VAL A 41 -4.74 26.81 17.19
CA VAL A 41 -6.14 27.10 16.82
C VAL A 41 -6.30 27.19 15.30
N HIS A 42 -5.41 27.91 14.63
CA HIS A 42 -5.45 28.03 13.16
C HIS A 42 -5.21 26.70 12.46
N ALA A 43 -4.28 25.88 12.94
CA ALA A 43 -4.03 24.54 12.39
C ALA A 43 -5.26 23.62 12.52
N ILE A 44 -5.90 23.59 13.69
CA ILE A 44 -7.12 22.80 13.92
C ILE A 44 -8.27 23.31 13.05
N ALA A 45 -8.42 24.64 12.91
CA ALA A 45 -9.43 25.22 12.04
C ALA A 45 -9.18 24.91 10.55
N GLY A 46 -7.92 24.82 10.14
CA GLY A 46 -7.52 24.39 8.79
C GLY A 46 -7.90 22.94 8.50
N LEU A 47 -7.70 22.04 9.48
CA LEU A 47 -8.10 20.63 9.36
C LEU A 47 -9.60 20.44 9.15
N ALA A 48 -10.42 21.30 9.78
CA ALA A 48 -11.88 21.27 9.61
C ALA A 48 -12.35 21.67 8.19
N LYS A 49 -11.44 22.10 7.31
CA LYS A 49 -11.71 22.45 5.91
C LYS A 49 -11.18 21.40 4.92
N GLN A 50 -10.64 20.30 5.42
CA GLN A 50 -10.08 19.21 4.62
C GLN A 50 -10.97 17.97 4.69
N PRO A 51 -10.95 17.09 3.68
CA PRO A 51 -11.63 15.79 3.74
C PRO A 51 -11.22 14.99 4.98
N VAL A 52 -12.15 14.20 5.53
CA VAL A 52 -11.89 13.39 6.73
C VAL A 52 -11.19 12.07 6.36
N PRO A 53 -10.06 11.73 6.98
CA PRO A 53 -9.36 10.46 6.74
C PRO A 53 -10.23 9.25 7.09
N ASP A 54 -10.13 8.18 6.31
CA ASP A 54 -10.94 6.98 6.50
C ASP A 54 -10.67 6.27 7.84
N VAL A 55 -9.44 6.37 8.38
CA VAL A 55 -9.10 5.84 9.71
C VAL A 55 -10.00 6.43 10.82
N VAL A 56 -10.49 7.66 10.64
CA VAL A 56 -11.42 8.31 11.57
C VAL A 56 -12.82 7.72 11.39
N ASN A 57 -13.27 7.55 10.15
CA ASN A 57 -14.55 6.92 9.84
C ASN A 57 -14.64 5.50 10.43
N GLU A 58 -13.59 4.70 10.26
CA GLU A 58 -13.48 3.34 10.80
C GLU A 58 -13.49 3.32 12.33
N ALA A 59 -12.69 4.17 12.98
CA ALA A 59 -12.60 4.22 14.44
C ALA A 59 -13.94 4.54 15.11
N TYR A 60 -14.77 5.36 14.47
CA TYR A 60 -16.08 5.75 14.99
C TYR A 60 -17.25 4.95 14.40
N LYS A 61 -16.99 4.01 13.48
CA LYS A 61 -18.02 3.22 12.77
C LYS A 61 -19.10 4.10 12.12
N VAL A 62 -18.70 5.25 11.60
CA VAL A 62 -19.58 6.17 10.88
C VAL A 62 -19.17 6.17 9.42
N ASN A 63 -20.16 6.08 8.53
CA ASN A 63 -19.90 6.23 7.11
C ASN A 63 -19.85 7.73 6.77
N ASN A 64 -18.74 8.17 6.18
CA ASN A 64 -18.63 9.45 5.50
C ASN A 64 -18.81 10.69 6.40
N LEU A 65 -18.04 10.80 7.49
CA LEU A 65 -17.96 12.05 8.25
C LEU A 65 -17.49 13.18 7.33
N THR A 66 -18.31 14.22 7.25
CA THR A 66 -18.00 15.44 6.49
C THR A 66 -18.10 16.61 7.45
N PHE A 67 -17.16 17.55 7.36
CA PHE A 67 -17.20 18.71 8.24
C PHE A 67 -18.45 19.56 7.94
N GLY A 68 -19.16 19.96 8.99
CA GLY A 68 -20.43 20.66 8.90
C GLY A 68 -20.98 21.04 10.28
N PRO A 69 -22.22 21.57 10.37
CA PRO A 69 -22.81 22.03 11.63
C PRO A 69 -22.77 21.00 12.77
N GLU A 70 -22.91 19.71 12.41
CA GLU A 70 -22.92 18.58 13.35
C GLU A 70 -21.53 17.98 13.62
N TYR A 71 -20.54 18.27 12.76
CA TYR A 71 -19.17 17.80 12.88
C TYR A 71 -18.22 18.92 12.45
N PHE A 72 -17.91 19.85 13.35
CA PHE A 72 -17.16 21.08 13.02
C PHE A 72 -15.75 21.12 13.61
N ILE A 73 -15.31 20.05 14.29
CA ILE A 73 -13.97 19.93 14.89
C ILE A 73 -13.47 18.49 14.67
N PRO A 74 -12.17 18.31 14.31
CA PRO A 74 -11.59 16.99 14.09
C PRO A 74 -11.77 16.06 15.29
N LYS A 75 -11.95 14.75 15.05
CA LYS A 75 -11.94 13.77 16.13
C LYS A 75 -10.51 13.53 16.66
N PRO A 76 -10.34 13.15 17.95
CA PRO A 76 -9.01 12.91 18.55
C PRO A 76 -8.13 11.87 17.86
N VAL A 77 -8.73 10.92 17.15
CA VAL A 77 -8.00 9.87 16.41
C VAL A 77 -7.57 10.32 15.01
N ASP A 78 -7.85 11.58 14.63
CA ASP A 78 -7.42 12.12 13.33
C ASP A 78 -5.88 12.18 13.28
N PRO A 79 -5.24 11.39 12.40
CA PRO A 79 -3.78 11.28 12.38
C PRO A 79 -3.11 12.59 11.97
N ARG A 80 -3.83 13.51 11.31
CA ARG A 80 -3.27 14.79 10.86
C ARG A 80 -3.07 15.76 12.01
N LEU A 81 -3.70 15.54 13.16
CA LEU A 81 -3.56 16.40 14.33
C LEU A 81 -2.09 16.47 14.83
N ILE A 82 -1.37 15.34 14.82
CA ILE A 82 0.04 15.36 15.27
C ILE A 82 0.94 16.13 14.31
N THR A 83 0.68 16.09 13.00
CA THR A 83 1.52 16.80 12.03
C THR A 83 1.15 18.28 12.00
N GLU A 84 -0.10 18.61 11.68
CA GLU A 84 -0.50 20.00 11.43
C GLU A 84 -0.35 20.87 12.68
N VAL A 85 -0.82 20.38 13.83
CA VAL A 85 -0.82 21.17 15.06
C VAL A 85 0.59 21.27 15.65
N SER A 86 1.34 20.16 15.74
CA SER A 86 2.69 20.22 16.32
C SER A 86 3.68 21.00 15.47
N ILE A 87 3.58 20.92 14.13
CA ILE A 87 4.42 21.73 13.23
C ILE A 87 4.08 23.21 13.36
N ALA A 88 2.78 23.58 13.36
CA ALA A 88 2.37 24.96 13.54
C ALA A 88 2.87 25.54 14.87
N VAL A 89 2.76 24.76 15.95
CA VAL A 89 3.23 25.16 17.29
C VAL A 89 4.76 25.27 17.34
N ALA A 90 5.49 24.35 16.71
CA ALA A 90 6.95 24.41 16.65
C ALA A 90 7.43 25.64 15.87
N LYS A 91 6.80 25.96 14.74
CA LYS A 91 7.06 27.19 13.97
C LYS A 91 6.82 28.44 14.81
N ALA A 92 5.68 28.50 15.52
CA ALA A 92 5.36 29.62 16.39
C ALA A 92 6.37 29.77 17.53
N ALA A 93 6.79 28.67 18.16
CA ALA A 93 7.80 28.69 19.22
C ALA A 93 9.14 29.26 18.75
N MET A 94 9.55 28.97 17.51
CA MET A 94 10.76 29.52 16.89
C MET A 94 10.58 31.00 16.53
N GLN A 95 9.43 31.38 15.97
CA GLN A 95 9.14 32.77 15.57
C GLN A 95 9.04 33.72 16.76
N SER A 96 8.52 33.24 17.89
CA SER A 96 8.38 34.03 19.11
C SER A 96 9.59 33.92 20.05
N ASP A 97 10.71 33.35 19.59
CA ASP A 97 11.98 33.22 20.33
C ASP A 97 11.89 32.50 21.69
N VAL A 98 10.90 31.60 21.84
CA VAL A 98 10.78 30.75 23.05
C VAL A 98 11.41 29.37 22.85
N ALA A 99 11.67 28.97 21.60
CA ALA A 99 12.38 27.74 21.25
C ALA A 99 13.85 27.78 21.69
N ARG A 100 14.37 26.66 22.19
CA ARG A 100 15.80 26.47 22.49
C ARG A 100 16.50 25.58 21.47
N LYS A 101 15.72 24.85 20.68
CA LYS A 101 16.19 23.98 19.60
C LYS A 101 15.47 24.37 18.31
N ASN A 102 16.26 24.63 17.27
CA ASN A 102 15.75 24.89 15.94
C ASN A 102 15.43 23.59 15.20
N ILE A 103 14.43 23.68 14.32
CA ILE A 103 14.08 22.65 13.36
C ILE A 103 14.40 23.22 11.98
N ASP A 104 15.46 22.71 11.37
CA ASP A 104 15.98 23.24 10.11
C ASP A 104 15.32 22.60 8.89
N ASN A 105 14.93 21.33 8.99
CA ASN A 105 14.19 20.59 7.96
C ASN A 105 12.78 20.24 8.43
N TRP A 106 11.78 20.93 7.90
CA TRP A 106 10.37 20.72 8.24
C TRP A 106 9.81 19.42 7.66
N GLU A 107 10.31 18.96 6.52
CA GLU A 107 9.88 17.70 5.90
C GLU A 107 10.31 16.51 6.77
N ASP A 108 11.57 16.49 7.21
CA ASP A 108 12.07 15.45 8.13
C ASP A 108 11.35 15.48 9.48
N TYR A 109 11.02 16.66 9.98
CA TYR A 109 10.26 16.77 11.23
C TYR A 109 8.83 16.21 11.09
N GLN A 110 8.15 16.52 9.99
CA GLN A 110 6.82 16.00 9.69
C GLN A 110 6.83 14.47 9.63
N VAL A 111 7.83 13.88 8.97
CA VAL A 111 7.98 12.42 8.90
C VAL A 111 8.17 11.82 10.29
N ARG A 112 9.07 12.38 11.12
CA ARG A 112 9.27 11.89 12.50
C ARG A 112 7.99 11.90 13.32
N LEU A 113 7.13 12.90 13.13
CA LEU A 113 5.83 12.98 13.82
C LEU A 113 4.87 11.86 13.36
N ARG A 114 4.84 11.53 12.07
CA ARG A 114 4.05 10.41 11.53
C ARG A 114 4.56 9.05 12.03
N GLU A 115 5.87 8.86 12.12
CA GLU A 115 6.49 7.65 12.67
C GLU A 115 6.11 7.42 14.14
N LEU A 116 6.01 8.48 14.95
CA LEU A 116 5.61 8.38 16.37
C LEU A 116 4.20 7.80 16.57
N MET A 117 3.31 8.01 15.60
CA MET A 117 1.97 7.44 15.62
C MET A 117 1.93 6.00 15.08
N GLY A 118 3.04 5.49 14.56
CA GLY A 118 3.14 4.15 13.98
C GLY A 118 2.39 3.99 12.65
N TYR A 119 1.94 5.08 12.02
CA TYR A 119 1.16 5.04 10.79
C TYR A 119 2.02 4.89 9.53
N GLU A 120 3.27 5.36 9.54
CA GLU A 120 4.20 5.20 8.43
C GLU A 120 5.41 4.38 8.86
N SER A 121 5.63 3.24 8.19
CA SER A 121 6.88 2.51 8.30
C SER A 121 7.93 3.14 7.38
N LYS A 122 9.22 3.04 7.76
CA LYS A 122 10.33 3.44 6.88
C LYS A 122 10.20 2.82 5.48
N LEU A 123 9.74 1.57 5.39
CA LEU A 123 9.47 0.88 4.14
C LEU A 123 8.37 1.60 3.34
N THR A 124 7.22 1.88 3.95
CA THR A 124 6.10 2.60 3.30
C THR A 124 6.60 3.92 2.71
N ARG A 125 7.33 4.73 3.47
CA ARG A 125 7.89 5.99 2.98
C ARG A 125 8.80 5.78 1.76
N GLN A 126 9.71 4.81 1.81
CA GLN A 126 10.61 4.51 0.69
C GLN A 126 9.83 4.14 -0.59
N LEU A 127 8.73 3.40 -0.47
CA LEU A 127 7.86 3.08 -1.60
C LEU A 127 7.21 4.32 -2.20
N TYR A 128 6.66 5.19 -1.36
CA TYR A 128 6.03 6.45 -1.80
C TYR A 128 7.05 7.36 -2.50
N ASP A 129 8.22 7.56 -1.90
CA ASP A 129 9.28 8.40 -2.47
C ASP A 129 9.78 7.85 -3.80
N THR A 130 9.86 6.53 -3.94
CA THR A 130 10.26 5.87 -5.20
C THR A 130 9.19 6.06 -6.28
N ALA A 131 7.92 5.87 -5.95
CA ALA A 131 6.81 6.06 -6.88
C ALA A 131 6.72 7.52 -7.37
N ARG A 132 6.86 8.50 -6.47
CA ARG A 132 6.84 9.93 -6.82
C ARG A 132 7.95 10.37 -7.76
N ARG A 133 9.11 9.70 -7.73
CA ARG A 133 10.24 10.02 -8.63
C ARG A 133 9.98 9.62 -10.08
N ASN A 134 9.15 8.60 -10.30
CA ASN A 134 8.78 8.13 -11.63
C ASN A 134 7.32 7.67 -11.64
N PRO A 135 6.35 8.60 -11.59
CA PRO A 135 4.93 8.27 -11.50
C PRO A 135 4.47 7.46 -12.71
N GLN A 136 3.92 6.28 -12.45
CA GLN A 136 3.44 5.36 -13.50
C GLN A 136 1.96 5.60 -13.81
N ARG A 137 1.46 5.15 -14.96
CA ARG A 137 0.02 5.12 -15.26
C ARG A 137 -0.61 3.88 -14.65
N VAL A 138 -1.57 4.07 -13.75
CA VAL A 138 -2.15 2.98 -12.96
C VAL A 138 -3.64 2.93 -13.17
N VAL A 139 -4.14 1.80 -13.65
CA VAL A 139 -5.57 1.59 -13.88
C VAL A 139 -6.23 1.08 -12.61
N PHE A 140 -7.30 1.74 -12.19
CA PHE A 140 -8.14 1.40 -11.04
C PHE A 140 -9.47 0.84 -11.55
N ALA A 141 -9.67 -0.47 -11.37
CA ALA A 141 -10.72 -1.22 -12.07
C ALA A 141 -12.15 -0.94 -11.60
N GLU A 142 -12.32 -0.66 -10.31
CA GLU A 142 -13.63 -0.39 -9.70
C GLU A 142 -13.84 1.10 -9.39
N GLY A 143 -13.76 1.97 -10.41
CA GLY A 143 -13.84 3.42 -10.21
C GLY A 143 -15.13 3.95 -9.59
N VAL A 144 -16.21 3.16 -9.62
CA VAL A 144 -17.49 3.46 -8.95
C VAL A 144 -17.56 3.01 -7.49
N HIS A 145 -16.46 2.50 -6.92
CA HIS A 145 -16.37 2.14 -5.51
C HIS A 145 -15.71 3.28 -4.70
N PRO A 146 -16.30 3.73 -3.57
CA PRO A 146 -15.81 4.88 -2.81
C PRO A 146 -14.32 4.78 -2.43
N SER A 147 -13.87 3.64 -1.91
CA SER A 147 -12.48 3.46 -1.50
C SER A 147 -11.50 3.48 -2.68
N MET A 148 -11.92 2.97 -3.84
CA MET A 148 -11.06 2.94 -5.03
C MET A 148 -10.93 4.35 -5.62
N LEU A 149 -12.05 5.07 -5.67
CA LEU A 149 -12.10 6.45 -6.11
C LEU A 149 -11.23 7.35 -5.25
N LYS A 150 -11.37 7.26 -3.91
CA LYS A 150 -10.53 7.99 -2.96
C LYS A 150 -9.05 7.67 -3.15
N ALA A 151 -8.70 6.38 -3.26
CA ALA A 151 -7.32 5.97 -3.45
C ALA A 151 -6.70 6.52 -4.76
N ALA A 152 -7.45 6.53 -5.86
CA ALA A 152 -6.99 7.13 -7.11
C ALA A 152 -6.75 8.64 -6.98
N ILE A 153 -7.68 9.36 -6.34
CA ILE A 153 -7.58 10.82 -6.12
C ILE A 153 -6.40 11.16 -5.20
N GLU A 154 -6.22 10.41 -4.11
CA GLU A 154 -5.09 10.59 -3.19
C GLU A 154 -3.76 10.25 -3.86
N ALA A 155 -3.69 9.15 -4.61
CA ALA A 155 -2.49 8.79 -5.36
C ALA A 155 -2.10 9.86 -6.40
N ARG A 156 -3.09 10.53 -7.00
CA ARG A 156 -2.85 11.67 -7.89
C ARG A 156 -2.37 12.91 -7.14
N SER A 157 -3.08 13.31 -6.09
CA SER A 157 -2.76 14.53 -5.34
C SER A 157 -1.39 14.46 -4.69
N GLU A 158 -0.98 13.26 -4.28
CA GLU A 158 0.36 13.00 -3.74
C GLU A 158 1.44 12.76 -4.82
N GLY A 159 1.09 12.79 -6.10
CA GLY A 159 2.03 12.58 -7.21
C GLY A 159 2.61 11.16 -7.28
N ILE A 160 1.93 10.17 -6.72
CA ILE A 160 2.38 8.76 -6.69
C ILE A 160 2.23 8.13 -8.08
N CYS A 161 1.13 8.44 -8.78
CA CYS A 161 0.84 7.89 -10.10
C CYS A 161 -0.04 8.81 -10.95
N HIS A 162 -0.24 8.42 -12.21
CA HIS A 162 -1.25 8.92 -13.12
C HIS A 162 -2.42 7.93 -13.13
N PRO A 163 -3.46 8.12 -12.30
CA PRO A 163 -4.54 7.16 -12.21
C PRO A 163 -5.47 7.21 -13.44
N ILE A 164 -5.96 6.04 -13.82
CA ILE A 164 -7.00 5.85 -14.83
C ILE A 164 -8.14 5.07 -14.18
N LEU A 165 -9.33 5.67 -14.07
CA LEU A 165 -10.51 5.03 -13.49
C LEU A 165 -11.31 4.31 -14.56
N LEU A 166 -11.58 3.01 -14.36
CA LEU A 166 -12.55 2.29 -15.19
C LEU A 166 -13.96 2.37 -14.60
N GLY A 167 -14.93 2.76 -15.43
CA GLY A 167 -16.34 2.77 -15.04
C GLY A 167 -17.19 3.73 -15.85
N ASN A 168 -18.47 3.82 -15.49
CA ASN A 168 -19.39 4.76 -16.13
C ASN A 168 -19.09 6.19 -15.63
N ASP A 169 -18.88 7.12 -16.56
CA ASP A 169 -18.45 8.49 -16.29
C ASP A 169 -19.42 9.24 -15.36
N GLU A 170 -20.73 9.18 -15.65
CA GLU A 170 -21.77 9.85 -14.87
C GLU A 170 -21.83 9.33 -13.42
N ARG A 171 -21.67 8.02 -13.24
CA ARG A 171 -21.67 7.39 -11.91
C ARG A 171 -20.42 7.74 -11.11
N ILE A 172 -19.26 7.81 -11.77
CA ILE A 172 -18.00 8.22 -11.12
C ILE A 172 -18.10 9.69 -10.71
N GLN A 173 -18.57 10.56 -11.60
CA GLN A 173 -18.75 11.99 -11.31
C GLN A 173 -19.72 12.20 -10.17
N LYS A 174 -20.90 11.56 -10.22
CA LYS A 174 -21.89 11.63 -9.14
C LYS A 174 -21.31 11.19 -7.80
N LEU A 175 -20.54 10.10 -7.78
CA LEU A 175 -19.90 9.62 -6.55
C LEU A 175 -18.84 10.60 -6.05
N ALA A 176 -18.06 11.22 -6.93
CA ALA A 176 -17.09 12.24 -6.55
C ALA A 176 -17.78 13.48 -5.95
N ASP A 177 -18.86 13.95 -6.55
CA ASP A 177 -19.66 15.08 -6.05
C ASP A 177 -20.28 14.77 -4.68
N GLU A 178 -20.82 13.55 -4.49
CA GLU A 178 -21.36 13.09 -3.20
C GLU A 178 -20.31 13.01 -2.09
N LEU A 179 -19.03 12.82 -2.46
CA LEU A 179 -17.90 12.73 -1.54
C LEU A 179 -17.12 14.04 -1.40
N ASP A 180 -17.52 15.11 -2.12
CA ASP A 180 -16.81 16.39 -2.21
C ASP A 180 -15.34 16.22 -2.65
N LEU A 181 -15.11 15.38 -3.67
CA LEU A 181 -13.79 15.05 -4.20
C LEU A 181 -13.62 15.58 -5.63
N SER A 182 -12.45 16.13 -5.94
CA SER A 182 -12.09 16.58 -7.29
C SER A 182 -11.51 15.43 -8.14
N LEU A 183 -11.99 15.31 -9.37
CA LEU A 183 -11.49 14.36 -10.39
C LEU A 183 -10.47 15.01 -11.35
N GLU A 184 -9.99 16.21 -11.03
CA GLU A 184 -9.08 16.95 -11.89
C GLU A 184 -7.79 16.17 -12.19
N GLY A 185 -7.47 16.04 -13.48
CA GLY A 185 -6.26 15.33 -13.94
C GLY A 185 -6.31 13.81 -13.76
N ILE A 186 -7.49 13.22 -13.56
CA ILE A 186 -7.73 11.78 -13.55
C ILE A 186 -8.42 11.39 -14.85
N GLU A 187 -7.87 10.41 -15.57
CA GLU A 187 -8.49 9.87 -16.77
C GLU A 187 -9.62 8.92 -16.39
N ILE A 188 -10.77 9.01 -17.07
CA ILE A 188 -11.91 8.11 -16.86
C ILE A 188 -12.20 7.40 -18.17
N ILE A 189 -12.19 6.06 -18.12
CA ILE A 189 -12.50 5.21 -19.26
C ILE A 189 -13.74 4.38 -18.97
N ASN A 190 -14.79 4.70 -19.71
CA ASN A 190 -15.99 3.89 -19.78
C ASN A 190 -15.85 2.84 -20.88
N LEU A 191 -15.31 1.69 -20.51
CA LEU A 191 -15.04 0.55 -21.39
C LEU A 191 -16.26 0.03 -22.16
N ARG A 192 -17.49 0.40 -21.76
CA ARG A 192 -18.74 0.01 -22.44
C ARG A 192 -19.26 1.05 -23.42
N HIS A 193 -18.72 2.27 -23.40
CA HIS A 193 -19.12 3.34 -24.31
C HIS A 193 -18.67 3.02 -25.75
N ASP A 194 -19.42 3.48 -26.75
CA ASP A 194 -19.14 3.18 -28.16
C ASP A 194 -17.80 3.73 -28.65
N ARG A 195 -17.32 4.81 -28.03
CA ARG A 195 -15.97 5.38 -28.28
C ARG A 195 -14.82 4.39 -28.07
N GLU A 196 -15.03 3.36 -27.23
CA GLU A 196 -14.02 2.32 -26.97
C GLU A 196 -14.17 1.11 -27.89
N ALA A 197 -15.07 1.13 -28.88
CA ALA A 197 -15.30 -0.01 -29.79
C ALA A 197 -14.03 -0.45 -30.52
N GLU A 198 -13.31 0.48 -31.14
CA GLU A 198 -12.04 0.18 -31.83
C GLU A 198 -10.97 -0.38 -30.88
N ARG A 199 -10.92 0.15 -29.64
CA ARG A 199 -9.98 -0.33 -28.61
C ARG A 199 -10.33 -1.75 -28.17
N ARG A 200 -11.62 -2.04 -27.94
CA ARG A 200 -12.11 -3.39 -27.62
C ARG A 200 -11.80 -4.37 -28.74
N GLU A 201 -12.07 -4.02 -29.99
CA GLU A 201 -11.78 -4.87 -31.16
C GLU A 201 -10.28 -5.15 -31.29
N ARG A 202 -9.43 -4.12 -31.17
CA ARG A 202 -7.97 -4.27 -31.17
C ARG A 202 -7.51 -5.22 -30.05
N TYR A 203 -7.99 -5.02 -28.83
CA TYR A 203 -7.65 -5.88 -27.71
C TYR A 203 -8.12 -7.33 -27.89
N ALA A 204 -9.31 -7.50 -28.46
CA ALA A 204 -9.86 -8.82 -28.77
C ALA A 204 -9.00 -9.59 -29.78
N HIS A 205 -8.52 -8.91 -30.82
CA HIS A 205 -7.58 -9.51 -31.78
C HIS A 205 -6.29 -9.97 -31.11
N ILE A 206 -5.68 -9.11 -30.29
CA ILE A 206 -4.44 -9.45 -29.57
C ILE A 206 -4.65 -10.65 -28.65
N LEU A 207 -5.73 -10.66 -27.86
CA LEU A 207 -6.04 -11.76 -26.96
C LEU A 207 -6.32 -13.07 -27.73
N ALA A 208 -7.08 -13.00 -28.82
CA ALA A 208 -7.38 -14.17 -29.64
C ALA A 208 -6.12 -14.74 -30.30
N GLU A 209 -5.21 -13.89 -30.79
CA GLU A 209 -3.93 -14.32 -31.35
C GLU A 209 -3.03 -14.97 -30.29
N LYS A 210 -2.86 -14.31 -29.14
CA LYS A 210 -2.07 -14.81 -28.00
C LYS A 210 -2.57 -16.16 -27.50
N ARG A 211 -3.87 -16.44 -27.64
CA ARG A 211 -4.54 -17.66 -27.17
C ARG A 211 -5.06 -18.55 -28.30
N ALA A 212 -4.60 -18.36 -29.54
CA ALA A 212 -5.13 -19.10 -30.69
C ALA A 212 -4.94 -20.62 -30.58
N ARG A 213 -3.81 -21.06 -30.02
CA ARG A 213 -3.51 -22.48 -29.77
C ARG A 213 -4.23 -23.08 -28.55
N GLU A 214 -4.90 -22.23 -27.79
CA GLU A 214 -5.78 -22.62 -26.67
C GLU A 214 -7.27 -22.56 -27.07
N GLY A 215 -7.57 -22.37 -28.36
CA GLY A 215 -8.92 -22.39 -28.91
C GLY A 215 -9.67 -21.07 -28.80
N ALA A 216 -9.02 -19.97 -28.43
CA ALA A 216 -9.68 -18.67 -28.32
C ALA A 216 -10.13 -18.15 -29.70
N THR A 217 -11.39 -17.74 -29.79
CA THR A 217 -11.92 -17.06 -30.98
C THR A 217 -11.96 -15.55 -30.78
N PHE A 218 -11.95 -14.79 -31.89
CA PHE A 218 -12.12 -13.34 -31.84
C PHE A 218 -13.44 -12.94 -31.15
N HIS A 219 -14.55 -13.62 -31.45
CA HIS A 219 -15.86 -13.28 -30.90
C HIS A 219 -15.88 -13.41 -29.36
N GLU A 220 -15.36 -14.53 -28.83
CA GLU A 220 -15.23 -14.72 -27.39
C GLU A 220 -14.27 -13.71 -26.75
N ALA A 221 -13.17 -13.39 -27.42
CA ALA A 221 -12.22 -12.39 -26.94
C ALA A 221 -12.85 -10.98 -26.90
N ASN A 222 -13.69 -10.65 -27.88
CA ASN A 222 -14.40 -9.37 -27.94
C ASN A 222 -15.45 -9.25 -26.83
N ASP A 223 -16.19 -10.32 -26.53
CA ASP A 223 -17.13 -10.33 -25.40
C ASP A 223 -16.40 -10.09 -24.06
N LYS A 224 -15.21 -10.67 -23.89
CA LYS A 224 -14.37 -10.45 -22.69
C LYS A 224 -13.95 -8.99 -22.53
N MET A 225 -13.81 -8.22 -23.61
CA MET A 225 -13.41 -6.80 -23.54
C MET A 225 -14.48 -5.88 -22.94
N PHE A 226 -15.71 -6.38 -22.70
CA PHE A 226 -16.72 -5.67 -21.91
C PHE A 226 -16.61 -5.92 -20.39
N GLU A 227 -15.63 -6.73 -19.97
CA GLU A 227 -15.30 -6.97 -18.56
C GLU A 227 -14.07 -6.15 -18.16
N ARG A 228 -14.16 -5.48 -17.00
CA ARG A 228 -13.19 -4.46 -16.57
C ARG A 228 -11.78 -5.00 -16.37
N ASN A 229 -11.63 -6.25 -15.91
CA ASN A 229 -10.31 -6.85 -15.66
C ASN A 229 -9.63 -7.23 -16.97
N TYR A 230 -10.39 -7.78 -17.93
CA TYR A 230 -9.83 -8.05 -19.25
C TYR A 230 -9.43 -6.75 -19.95
N PHE A 231 -10.34 -5.77 -20.02
CA PHE A 231 -10.04 -4.49 -20.65
C PHE A 231 -8.87 -3.77 -19.98
N GLY A 232 -8.88 -3.67 -18.64
CA GLY A 232 -7.84 -2.97 -17.88
C GLY A 232 -6.48 -3.68 -17.92
N MET A 233 -6.44 -5.01 -17.88
CA MET A 233 -5.18 -5.75 -18.06
C MET A 233 -4.68 -5.67 -19.51
N MET A 234 -5.57 -5.58 -20.51
CA MET A 234 -5.16 -5.36 -21.90
C MET A 234 -4.55 -3.97 -22.10
N MET A 235 -4.99 -2.96 -21.34
CA MET A 235 -4.30 -1.66 -21.33
C MET A 235 -2.85 -1.81 -20.85
N VAL A 236 -2.59 -2.67 -19.86
CA VAL A 236 -1.22 -2.95 -19.40
C VAL A 236 -0.44 -3.73 -20.45
N GLU A 237 -1.01 -4.79 -21.00
CA GLU A 237 -0.38 -5.62 -22.04
C GLU A 237 0.04 -4.81 -23.28
N THR A 238 -0.76 -3.80 -23.65
CA THR A 238 -0.53 -2.96 -24.83
C THR A 238 0.28 -1.69 -24.54
N GLY A 239 0.73 -1.50 -23.30
CA GLY A 239 1.50 -0.32 -22.90
C GLY A 239 0.68 0.98 -22.84
N GLU A 240 -0.65 0.88 -22.76
CA GLU A 240 -1.55 2.01 -22.49
C GLU A 240 -1.64 2.34 -20.98
N ALA A 241 -1.24 1.39 -20.13
CA ALA A 241 -1.03 1.55 -18.70
C ALA A 241 0.20 0.74 -18.24
N ASP A 242 0.70 1.03 -17.04
CA ASP A 242 1.92 0.39 -16.51
C ASP A 242 1.59 -0.56 -15.34
N ALA A 243 0.44 -0.36 -14.68
CA ALA A 243 -0.07 -1.26 -13.64
C ALA A 243 -1.61 -1.27 -13.60
N PHE A 244 -2.15 -2.33 -13.01
CA PHE A 244 -3.60 -2.54 -12.86
C PHE A 244 -3.93 -2.96 -11.42
N ILE A 245 -4.90 -2.29 -10.80
CA ILE A 245 -5.38 -2.55 -9.44
C ILE A 245 -6.87 -2.92 -9.50
N THR A 246 -7.21 -4.06 -8.89
CA THR A 246 -8.57 -4.62 -8.83
C THR A 246 -8.74 -5.47 -7.58
N GLY A 247 -9.95 -5.97 -7.33
CA GLY A 247 -10.19 -7.04 -6.37
C GLY A 247 -11.17 -6.71 -5.26
N ILE A 248 -11.90 -5.59 -5.38
CA ILE A 248 -12.90 -5.19 -4.37
C ILE A 248 -14.11 -6.13 -4.38
N TYR A 249 -14.60 -6.47 -5.57
CA TYR A 249 -15.77 -7.35 -5.74
C TYR A 249 -15.42 -8.72 -6.31
N THR A 250 -14.27 -8.84 -6.95
CA THR A 250 -13.91 -10.02 -7.73
C THR A 250 -13.21 -11.04 -6.84
N ARG A 251 -13.66 -12.30 -6.87
CA ARG A 251 -12.93 -13.40 -6.23
C ARG A 251 -11.53 -13.47 -6.81
N TYR A 252 -10.55 -13.54 -5.93
CA TYR A 252 -9.14 -13.58 -6.27
C TYR A 252 -8.76 -14.63 -7.33
N SER A 253 -9.39 -15.82 -7.28
CA SER A 253 -9.19 -16.89 -8.27
C SER A 253 -9.54 -16.47 -9.70
N ASN A 254 -10.57 -15.63 -9.88
CA ASN A 254 -10.98 -15.15 -11.19
C ASN A 254 -9.98 -14.11 -11.71
N THR A 255 -9.57 -13.16 -10.85
CA THR A 255 -8.58 -12.14 -11.23
C THR A 255 -7.27 -12.78 -11.69
N ILE A 256 -6.77 -13.80 -10.98
CA ILE A 256 -5.57 -14.54 -11.38
C ILE A 256 -5.74 -15.19 -12.74
N LYS A 257 -6.88 -15.83 -12.99
CA LYS A 257 -7.16 -16.48 -14.28
C LYS A 257 -7.07 -15.45 -15.41
N VAL A 258 -7.70 -14.29 -15.24
CA VAL A 258 -7.64 -13.21 -16.23
C VAL A 258 -6.21 -12.69 -16.40
N ALA A 259 -5.47 -12.48 -15.31
CA ALA A 259 -4.07 -12.03 -15.36
C ALA A 259 -3.18 -13.00 -16.14
N LYS A 260 -3.35 -14.32 -15.95
CA LYS A 260 -2.64 -15.34 -16.72
C LYS A 260 -3.04 -15.35 -18.20
N GLU A 261 -4.33 -15.13 -18.49
CA GLU A 261 -4.83 -15.10 -19.86
C GLU A 261 -4.35 -13.89 -20.64
N VAL A 262 -4.30 -12.73 -19.99
CA VAL A 262 -4.01 -11.45 -20.63
C VAL A 262 -2.53 -11.12 -20.58
N ILE A 263 -1.92 -11.08 -19.38
CA ILE A 263 -0.53 -10.69 -19.18
C ILE A 263 0.40 -11.91 -19.33
N GLY A 264 0.08 -12.98 -18.60
CA GLY A 264 0.91 -14.19 -18.54
C GLY A 264 1.95 -14.17 -17.42
N ILE A 265 2.86 -15.15 -17.45
CA ILE A 265 3.98 -15.28 -16.50
C ILE A 265 5.26 -14.93 -17.26
N ARG A 266 6.19 -14.25 -16.57
CA ARG A 266 7.50 -13.92 -17.15
C ARG A 266 8.24 -15.20 -17.59
N PRO A 267 8.87 -15.25 -18.78
CA PRO A 267 9.39 -16.49 -19.36
C PRO A 267 10.40 -17.25 -18.50
N GLU A 268 11.12 -16.54 -17.63
CA GLU A 268 12.11 -17.11 -16.71
C GLU A 268 11.50 -17.83 -15.50
N TYR A 269 10.17 -17.76 -15.33
CA TYR A 269 9.43 -18.42 -14.25
C TYR A 269 8.33 -19.33 -14.81
N LYS A 270 8.01 -20.40 -14.08
CA LYS A 270 6.82 -21.23 -14.34
C LYS A 270 5.66 -20.82 -13.43
N HIS A 271 5.99 -20.30 -12.25
CA HIS A 271 5.03 -19.95 -11.21
C HIS A 271 5.15 -18.48 -10.82
N PHE A 272 4.10 -17.98 -10.18
CA PHE A 272 4.07 -16.69 -9.50
C PHE A 272 3.51 -16.93 -8.10
N GLY A 273 3.77 -16.02 -7.18
CA GLY A 273 3.30 -16.14 -5.81
C GLY A 273 2.91 -14.80 -5.22
N THR A 274 2.35 -14.87 -4.02
CA THR A 274 1.98 -13.69 -3.25
C THR A 274 2.88 -13.53 -2.05
N MET A 275 3.41 -12.33 -1.90
CA MET A 275 4.20 -11.94 -0.75
C MET A 275 3.38 -11.06 0.20
N HIS A 276 3.31 -11.45 1.47
CA HIS A 276 2.86 -10.56 2.54
C HIS A 276 4.06 -9.91 3.22
N ILE A 277 3.94 -8.61 3.48
CA ILE A 277 4.94 -7.83 4.19
C ILE A 277 4.41 -7.58 5.61
N LEU A 278 5.11 -8.10 6.62
CA LEU A 278 4.77 -7.91 8.02
C LEU A 278 5.73 -6.91 8.64
N ASN A 279 5.23 -5.70 8.91
CA ASN A 279 6.00 -4.71 9.63
C ASN A 279 5.77 -4.84 11.15
N THR A 280 6.83 -5.15 11.89
CA THR A 280 6.79 -5.24 13.35
C THR A 280 7.63 -4.13 13.98
N LYS A 281 7.46 -3.88 15.29
CA LYS A 281 8.30 -2.94 16.04
C LYS A 281 9.80 -3.26 15.98
N LYS A 282 10.16 -4.52 15.71
CA LYS A 282 11.56 -4.98 15.69
C LYS A 282 12.16 -4.94 14.28
N ARG A 283 11.43 -5.48 13.30
CA ARG A 283 11.87 -5.60 11.90
C ARG A 283 10.71 -5.86 10.95
N THR A 284 10.96 -5.68 9.65
CA THR A 284 10.08 -6.07 8.56
C THR A 284 10.37 -7.52 8.16
N TYR A 285 9.32 -8.28 7.86
CA TYR A 285 9.42 -9.64 7.33
C TYR A 285 8.67 -9.73 6.01
N PHE A 286 9.20 -10.57 5.12
CA PHE A 286 8.61 -10.90 3.83
C PHE A 286 8.25 -12.37 3.85
N LEU A 287 6.98 -12.69 3.67
CA LEU A 287 6.47 -14.06 3.67
C LEU A 287 5.94 -14.40 2.29
N ALA A 288 6.50 -15.43 1.65
CA ALA A 288 6.06 -15.92 0.36
C ALA A 288 6.20 -17.46 0.29
N ASP A 289 5.33 -18.21 -0.38
CA ASP A 289 4.02 -17.82 -0.93
C ASP A 289 2.93 -18.02 0.11
N THR A 290 1.93 -17.15 0.09
CA THR A 290 0.88 -17.05 1.11
C THR A 290 -0.52 -17.29 0.58
N LEU A 291 -0.75 -17.25 -0.75
CA LEU A 291 -2.12 -17.30 -1.31
C LEU A 291 -2.27 -18.14 -2.59
N ILE A 292 -1.23 -18.32 -3.42
CA ILE A 292 -1.40 -18.90 -4.77
C ILE A 292 -1.25 -20.43 -4.75
N ASN A 293 -0.08 -20.90 -4.33
CA ASN A 293 0.38 -22.26 -4.55
C ASN A 293 0.06 -23.10 -3.32
N ARG A 294 -1.04 -23.87 -3.39
CA ARG A 294 -1.57 -24.65 -2.24
C ARG A 294 -0.66 -25.80 -1.81
N HIS A 295 -0.08 -26.48 -2.79
CA HIS A 295 0.81 -27.62 -2.59
C HIS A 295 2.05 -27.40 -3.48
N PRO A 296 2.94 -26.47 -3.11
CA PRO A 296 4.08 -26.12 -3.93
C PRO A 296 5.04 -27.32 -4.02
N ASP A 297 5.42 -27.67 -5.24
CA ASP A 297 6.50 -28.62 -5.51
C ASP A 297 7.87 -27.93 -5.48
N THR A 298 8.94 -28.67 -5.74
CA THR A 298 10.31 -28.16 -5.66
C THR A 298 10.52 -26.99 -6.62
N ASP A 299 10.06 -27.13 -7.87
CA ASP A 299 10.14 -26.09 -8.88
C ASP A 299 9.39 -24.82 -8.45
N THR A 300 8.20 -24.97 -7.86
CA THR A 300 7.45 -23.85 -7.31
C THR A 300 8.22 -23.18 -6.17
N MET A 301 8.79 -23.93 -5.24
CA MET A 301 9.56 -23.38 -4.12
C MET A 301 10.80 -22.62 -4.60
N ILE A 302 11.47 -23.10 -5.64
CA ILE A 302 12.59 -22.44 -6.30
C ILE A 302 12.13 -21.11 -6.93
N ASP A 303 11.06 -21.12 -7.71
CA ASP A 303 10.50 -19.90 -8.33
C ASP A 303 10.13 -18.87 -7.27
N ILE A 304 9.46 -19.30 -6.19
CA ILE A 304 9.07 -18.43 -5.08
C ILE A 304 10.29 -17.85 -4.35
N ALA A 305 11.34 -18.64 -4.11
CA ALA A 305 12.56 -18.13 -3.48
C ALA A 305 13.23 -17.06 -4.34
N LYS A 306 13.34 -17.29 -5.67
CA LYS A 306 13.86 -16.31 -6.63
C LYS A 306 13.01 -15.04 -6.70
N LEU A 307 11.68 -15.17 -6.75
CA LEU A 307 10.77 -14.02 -6.77
C LEU A 307 10.84 -13.21 -5.47
N ALA A 308 10.91 -13.88 -4.32
CA ALA A 308 11.04 -13.22 -3.02
C ALA A 308 12.38 -12.47 -2.92
N GLU A 309 13.48 -13.10 -3.33
CA GLU A 309 14.81 -12.50 -3.39
C GLU A 309 14.81 -11.20 -4.22
N GLN A 310 14.30 -11.27 -5.45
CA GLN A 310 14.21 -10.11 -6.33
C GLN A 310 13.36 -9.00 -5.73
N THR A 311 12.23 -9.35 -5.13
CA THR A 311 11.30 -8.35 -4.59
C THR A 311 11.87 -7.67 -3.33
N VAL A 312 12.57 -8.41 -2.47
CA VAL A 312 13.23 -7.83 -1.29
C VAL A 312 14.36 -6.88 -1.72
N ARG A 313 15.13 -7.23 -2.75
CA ARG A 313 16.12 -6.32 -3.34
C ARG A 313 15.50 -5.10 -4.00
N PHE A 314 14.37 -5.27 -4.68
CA PHE A 314 13.61 -4.17 -5.27
C PHE A 314 13.22 -3.14 -4.19
N PHE A 315 12.90 -3.59 -2.98
CA PHE A 315 12.68 -2.72 -1.82
C PHE A 315 13.97 -2.23 -1.12
N ASN A 316 15.12 -2.36 -1.78
CA ASN A 316 16.43 -1.95 -1.30
C ASN A 316 16.80 -2.56 0.06
N GLN A 317 16.44 -3.83 0.26
CA GLN A 317 16.82 -4.62 1.42
C GLN A 317 17.66 -5.83 0.99
N THR A 318 18.60 -6.22 1.85
CA THR A 318 19.41 -7.43 1.62
C THR A 318 18.60 -8.66 2.02
N PRO A 319 18.27 -9.58 1.09
CA PRO A 319 17.51 -10.77 1.41
C PRO A 319 18.32 -11.73 2.28
N VAL A 320 17.67 -12.22 3.34
CA VAL A 320 18.12 -13.37 4.14
C VAL A 320 16.93 -14.31 4.23
N VAL A 321 17.03 -15.44 3.55
CA VAL A 321 15.90 -16.32 3.26
C VAL A 321 16.00 -17.56 4.15
N ALA A 322 14.89 -17.88 4.83
CA ALA A 322 14.73 -19.14 5.53
C ALA A 322 13.60 -19.92 4.87
N MET A 323 13.92 -21.09 4.34
CA MET A 323 12.95 -22.00 3.74
C MET A 323 12.32 -22.84 4.86
N LEU A 324 11.02 -22.65 5.09
CA LEU A 324 10.34 -23.17 6.26
C LEU A 324 9.78 -24.58 6.05
N SER A 325 9.85 -25.41 7.09
CA SER A 325 9.24 -26.73 7.16
C SER A 325 8.86 -27.07 8.61
N TYR A 326 8.11 -28.16 8.80
CA TYR A 326 7.95 -28.76 10.13
C TYR A 326 9.18 -29.61 10.55
N SER A 327 10.07 -29.95 9.61
CA SER A 327 11.35 -30.62 9.84
C SER A 327 12.50 -29.60 9.96
N ASN A 328 13.67 -30.08 10.38
CA ASN A 328 14.89 -29.29 10.39
C ASN A 328 16.03 -30.07 9.72
N PHE A 329 16.62 -29.50 8.68
CA PHE A 329 17.88 -29.92 8.04
C PHE A 329 17.96 -31.44 7.77
N GLY A 330 16.94 -32.00 7.13
CA GLY A 330 16.88 -33.42 6.76
C GLY A 330 16.46 -34.37 7.88
N SER A 331 15.90 -33.86 8.99
CA SER A 331 15.36 -34.71 10.07
C SER A 331 14.20 -35.59 9.62
N ASP A 332 13.53 -35.19 8.54
CA ASP A 332 12.51 -35.96 7.83
C ASP A 332 12.82 -35.85 6.34
N GLN A 333 12.88 -36.98 5.64
CA GLN A 333 13.29 -37.06 4.24
C GLN A 333 12.12 -37.42 3.31
N GLU A 334 10.90 -37.51 3.84
CA GLU A 334 9.71 -37.83 3.07
C GLU A 334 8.73 -36.66 3.05
N GLY A 335 7.83 -36.62 2.06
CA GLY A 335 6.76 -35.63 1.98
C GLY A 335 7.24 -34.21 1.70
N SER A 336 6.59 -33.21 2.31
CA SER A 336 6.92 -31.79 2.05
C SER A 336 8.32 -31.34 2.52
N PRO A 337 8.91 -31.89 3.61
CA PRO A 337 10.32 -31.66 3.95
C PRO A 337 11.29 -31.85 2.80
N SER A 338 11.20 -32.97 2.08
CA SER A 338 12.14 -33.26 0.99
C SER A 338 11.98 -32.30 -0.18
N THR A 339 10.75 -31.86 -0.47
CA THR A 339 10.49 -30.79 -1.45
C THR A 339 11.25 -29.50 -1.10
N VAL A 340 11.19 -29.07 0.16
CA VAL A 340 11.86 -27.84 0.60
C VAL A 340 13.37 -28.04 0.63
N HIS A 341 13.84 -29.20 1.07
CA HIS A 341 15.25 -29.57 1.10
C HIS A 341 15.88 -29.48 -0.30
N ASN A 342 15.25 -30.13 -1.29
CA ASN A 342 15.71 -30.12 -2.68
C ASN A 342 15.75 -28.69 -3.26
N ALA A 343 14.78 -27.84 -2.88
CA ALA A 343 14.77 -26.45 -3.30
C ALA A 343 15.93 -25.65 -2.68
N VAL A 344 16.23 -25.87 -1.39
CA VAL A 344 17.38 -25.24 -0.72
C VAL A 344 18.69 -25.68 -1.36
N GLU A 345 18.88 -26.97 -1.59
CA GLU A 345 20.08 -27.53 -2.22
C GLU A 345 20.32 -26.89 -3.59
N TYR A 346 19.30 -26.86 -4.45
CA TYR A 346 19.38 -26.19 -5.75
C TYR A 346 19.75 -24.71 -5.61
N MET A 347 19.09 -23.99 -4.69
CA MET A 347 19.32 -22.55 -4.52
C MET A 347 20.73 -22.26 -4.00
N GLN A 348 21.29 -23.08 -3.11
CA GLN A 348 22.65 -22.91 -2.61
C GLN A 348 23.72 -23.22 -3.68
N GLN A 349 23.44 -24.16 -4.59
CA GLN A 349 24.33 -24.50 -5.70
C GLN A 349 24.32 -23.41 -6.79
N GLU A 350 23.13 -22.98 -7.21
CA GLU A 350 22.97 -22.06 -8.35
C GLU A 350 23.04 -20.58 -7.96
N TYR A 351 22.79 -20.25 -6.69
CA TYR A 351 22.81 -18.87 -6.16
C TYR A 351 23.67 -18.78 -4.88
N PRO A 352 24.98 -19.08 -4.96
CA PRO A 352 25.84 -19.19 -3.77
C PRO A 352 25.99 -17.89 -2.96
N ASP A 353 25.75 -16.73 -3.59
CA ASP A 353 25.80 -15.42 -2.92
C ASP A 353 24.51 -15.08 -2.16
N LEU A 354 23.43 -15.83 -2.37
CA LEU A 354 22.18 -15.64 -1.65
C LEU A 354 22.28 -16.28 -0.27
N ALA A 355 22.07 -15.49 0.78
CA ALA A 355 21.94 -16.01 2.13
C ALA A 355 20.60 -16.75 2.29
N ILE A 356 20.54 -18.00 1.82
CA ILE A 356 19.38 -18.89 1.88
C ILE A 356 19.73 -20.20 2.57
N ASP A 357 18.85 -20.63 3.47
CA ASP A 357 19.05 -21.87 4.21
C ASP A 357 17.71 -22.52 4.62
N GLY A 358 17.76 -23.79 4.98
CA GLY A 358 16.62 -24.62 5.35
C GLY A 358 16.82 -26.09 4.96
N GLU A 359 15.79 -26.91 5.01
CA GLU A 359 14.47 -26.60 5.53
C GLU A 359 14.50 -26.49 7.07
N MET A 360 13.74 -25.56 7.66
CA MET A 360 13.76 -25.38 9.12
C MET A 360 12.43 -24.90 9.71
N GLN A 361 12.22 -25.22 10.98
CA GLN A 361 11.07 -24.71 11.73
C GLN A 361 11.20 -23.21 12.04
N VAL A 362 10.06 -22.54 12.16
CA VAL A 362 9.96 -21.08 12.38
C VAL A 362 10.75 -20.59 13.60
N ASN A 363 10.79 -21.38 14.68
CA ASN A 363 11.53 -21.02 15.88
C ASN A 363 13.04 -20.88 15.64
N PHE A 364 13.63 -21.73 14.77
CA PHE A 364 15.04 -21.64 14.40
C PHE A 364 15.29 -20.48 13.42
N ALA A 365 14.42 -20.30 12.42
CA ALA A 365 14.48 -19.15 11.52
C ALA A 365 14.41 -17.80 12.28
N MET A 366 13.64 -17.74 13.35
CA MET A 366 13.42 -16.52 14.13
C MET A 366 14.45 -16.29 15.23
N ASN A 367 15.16 -17.32 15.68
CA ASN A 367 16.11 -17.25 16.78
C ASN A 367 17.49 -17.76 16.36
N ARG A 368 18.33 -16.83 15.88
CA ARG A 368 19.70 -17.10 15.48
C ARG A 368 20.54 -17.79 16.56
N LYS A 369 20.45 -17.37 17.83
CA LYS A 369 21.23 -18.00 18.91
C LYS A 369 20.86 -19.46 19.11
N LEU A 370 19.56 -19.76 19.07
CA LEU A 370 19.06 -21.12 19.20
C LEU A 370 19.49 -21.99 18.00
N ARG A 371 19.37 -21.45 16.78
CA ARG A 371 19.77 -22.12 15.55
C ARG A 371 21.27 -22.42 15.54
N ASP A 372 22.10 -21.40 15.66
CA ASP A 372 23.56 -21.53 15.55
C ASP A 372 24.13 -22.43 16.69
N SER A 373 23.46 -22.50 17.85
CA SER A 373 23.83 -23.42 18.94
C SER A 373 23.49 -24.88 18.66
N LYS A 374 22.47 -25.17 17.85
CA LYS A 374 21.99 -26.54 17.57
C LYS A 374 22.48 -27.05 16.21
N TYR A 375 22.67 -26.14 15.25
CA TYR A 375 23.08 -26.37 13.87
C TYR A 375 24.17 -25.34 13.53
N PRO A 376 25.45 -25.62 13.86
CA PRO A 376 26.54 -24.65 13.79
C PRO A 376 27.26 -24.58 12.42
N PHE A 377 26.76 -25.30 11.42
CA PHE A 377 27.37 -25.38 10.08
C PHE A 377 27.03 -24.17 9.20
#